data_AF-A0A0H3PAX2-F1
#
_entry.id   AF-A0A0H3PAX2-F1
#
_cell.length_a   1.000
_cell.length_b   1.000
_cell.length_c   1.000
_cell.angle_alpha   90.00
_cell.angle_beta   90.00
_cell.angle_gamma   90.00
#
_symmetry.space_group_name_H-M   'P 1'
#
loop_
_entity.id
_entity.type
_entity.pdbx_description
1 polymer ?
#
loop_
_entity_poly.entity_id
_entity_poly.type
_entity_poly.pdbx_seq_one_letter_code
_entity_poly.pdbx_strand_id
1 'polypeptide(L)'
;MQENNSPKTQAVVKKNEIYVSVKRKKSTIEYEKDLKNLQIELLKFQNHVKAKGLKVLILIEGRDAAGKGGAIKRLIEHLNPRGCRVVALEKPSDVEKTQWYFQRYIAHLPSAGEIVIFDRSWYNRAGVEPVMGFCTPQQHKDFLREVPLFENMISNSDIIFF
;
A
#
# COMPACT_ATOMS: atom_id res chain seq x y z
N MET A 1 -19.84 -51.33 47.60
CA MET A 1 -19.15 -51.39 46.29
C MET A 1 -19.83 -50.38 45.39
N GLN A 2 -19.03 -49.50 44.79
CA GLN A 2 -19.43 -48.19 44.25
C GLN A 2 -20.22 -48.30 42.94
N GLU A 3 -21.24 -47.44 42.82
CA GLU A 3 -21.76 -46.97 41.53
C GLU A 3 -20.61 -46.33 40.74
N ASN A 4 -20.54 -46.58 39.44
CA ASN A 4 -19.90 -45.64 38.54
C ASN A 4 -20.68 -45.55 37.23
N ASN A 5 -21.30 -44.39 37.11
CA ASN A 5 -22.01 -43.87 35.98
C ASN A 5 -21.01 -43.20 35.02
N SER A 6 -21.41 -43.07 33.75
CA SER A 6 -20.85 -42.18 32.70
C SER A 6 -19.82 -42.80 31.73
N PRO A 7 -19.74 -42.27 30.51
CA PRO A 7 -20.85 -42.16 29.57
C PRO A 7 -20.47 -42.80 28.23
N LYS A 8 -21.48 -43.28 27.50
CA LYS A 8 -21.34 -43.63 26.08
C LYS A 8 -20.74 -42.44 25.35
N THR A 9 -19.49 -42.54 24.92
CA THR A 9 -18.86 -41.59 24.00
C THR A 9 -19.65 -41.64 22.70
N GLN A 10 -20.63 -40.74 22.58
CA GLN A 10 -21.40 -40.58 21.38
C GLN A 10 -20.43 -40.26 20.25
N ALA A 11 -20.42 -41.13 19.24
CA ALA A 11 -19.77 -40.88 17.98
C ALA A 11 -20.36 -39.60 17.38
N VAL A 12 -19.63 -38.49 17.50
CA VAL A 12 -19.91 -37.30 16.69
C VAL A 12 -19.30 -37.58 15.32
N VAL A 13 -20.12 -38.20 14.46
CA VAL A 13 -19.84 -38.32 13.03
C VAL A 13 -19.85 -36.91 12.45
N LYS A 14 -18.70 -36.23 12.48
CA LYS A 14 -18.46 -35.03 11.66
C LYS A 14 -18.12 -35.49 10.25
N LYS A 15 -19.01 -35.13 9.32
CA LYS A 15 -18.93 -35.23 7.85
C LYS A 15 -17.49 -35.27 7.29
N ASN A 16 -17.29 -36.13 6.30
CA ASN A 16 -16.16 -36.24 5.36
C ASN A 16 -15.39 -34.94 5.10
N GLU A 17 -14.50 -34.54 5.99
CA GLU A 17 -13.52 -33.49 5.74
C GLU A 17 -12.14 -34.15 5.76
N ILE A 18 -11.54 -34.28 4.58
CA ILE A 18 -10.18 -34.80 4.42
C ILE A 18 -9.23 -33.64 4.73
N TYR A 19 -8.66 -33.65 5.93
CA TYR A 19 -7.61 -32.72 6.31
C TYR A 19 -6.25 -33.25 5.83
N VAL A 20 -5.48 -32.41 5.15
CA VAL A 20 -4.08 -32.72 4.78
C VAL A 20 -3.13 -31.83 5.57
N SER A 21 -2.05 -32.43 6.09
CA SER A 21 -1.01 -31.69 6.81
C SER A 21 -0.13 -30.90 5.84
N VAL A 22 -0.14 -29.57 5.93
CA VAL A 22 0.75 -28.70 5.14
C VAL A 22 1.92 -28.24 6.00
N LYS A 23 3.15 -28.54 5.57
CA LYS A 23 4.36 -28.00 6.21
C LYS A 23 4.48 -26.51 5.91
N ARG A 24 4.45 -25.67 6.94
CA ARG A 24 4.68 -24.22 6.85
C ARG A 24 5.86 -23.84 7.73
N LYS A 25 6.67 -22.88 7.30
CA LYS A 25 7.77 -22.36 8.11
C LYS A 25 7.18 -21.64 9.33
N LYS A 26 7.77 -21.84 10.52
CA LYS A 26 7.35 -21.17 11.75
C LYS A 26 7.33 -19.64 11.60
N SER A 27 8.34 -19.08 10.93
CA SER A 27 8.43 -17.65 10.65
C SER A 27 7.28 -17.12 9.80
N THR A 28 6.71 -17.93 8.88
CA THR A 28 5.54 -17.53 8.10
C THR A 28 4.30 -17.42 8.99
N ILE A 29 4.15 -18.31 9.97
CA ILE A 29 3.03 -18.29 10.92
C ILE A 29 3.13 -17.06 11.83
N GLU A 30 4.34 -16.75 12.32
CA GLU A 30 4.61 -15.55 13.13
C GLU A 30 4.34 -14.26 12.33
N TYR A 31 4.86 -14.18 11.10
CA TYR A 31 4.59 -13.06 10.18
C TYR A 31 3.09 -12.84 9.95
N GLU A 32 2.32 -13.89 9.68
CA GLU A 32 0.87 -13.76 9.43
C GLU A 32 0.11 -13.29 10.67
N LYS A 33 0.56 -13.69 11.86
CA LYS A 33 -0.01 -13.21 13.12
C LYS A 33 0.23 -11.72 13.30
N ASP A 34 1.46 -11.26 13.07
CA ASP A 34 1.82 -9.84 13.21
C ASP A 34 1.14 -8.99 12.13
N LEU A 35 1.12 -9.47 10.89
CA LEU A 35 0.42 -8.83 9.79
C LEU A 35 -1.05 -8.59 10.12
N LYS A 36 -1.74 -9.60 10.66
CA LYS A 36 -3.14 -9.47 11.08
C LYS A 36 -3.33 -8.37 12.12
N ASN A 37 -2.46 -8.30 13.11
CA ASN A 37 -2.53 -7.26 14.16
C ASN A 37 -2.31 -5.87 13.56
N LEU A 38 -1.31 -5.72 12.69
CA LEU A 38 -1.04 -4.46 12.00
C LEU A 38 -2.18 -4.02 11.08
N GLN A 39 -2.85 -4.96 10.40
CA GLN A 39 -4.01 -4.66 9.55
C GLN A 39 -5.22 -4.18 10.37
N ILE A 40 -5.40 -4.65 11.60
CA ILE A 40 -6.40 -4.10 12.53
C ILE A 40 -6.06 -2.64 12.87
N GLU A 41 -4.79 -2.35 13.14
CA GLU A 41 -4.36 -0.98 13.40
C GLU A 41 -4.47 -0.08 12.16
N LEU A 42 -4.22 -0.60 10.95
CA LEU A 42 -4.45 0.12 9.69
C LEU A 42 -5.92 0.51 9.51
N LEU A 43 -6.87 -0.35 9.90
CA LEU A 43 -8.29 -0.01 9.85
C LEU A 43 -8.64 1.11 10.83
N LYS A 44 -8.08 1.08 12.05
CA LYS A 44 -8.24 2.17 13.02
C LYS A 44 -7.64 3.47 12.50
N PHE A 45 -6.46 3.39 11.88
CA PHE A 45 -5.81 4.52 11.22
C PHE A 45 -6.68 5.10 10.11
N GLN A 46 -7.24 4.27 9.23
CA GLN A 46 -8.14 4.75 8.17
C GLN A 46 -9.37 5.45 8.74
N ASN A 47 -9.98 4.90 9.78
CA ASN A 47 -11.11 5.54 10.45
C ASN A 47 -10.72 6.89 11.06
N HIS A 48 -9.51 6.98 11.63
CA HIS A 48 -8.98 8.23 12.16
C HIS A 48 -8.75 9.27 11.05
N VAL A 49 -8.10 8.88 9.95
CA VAL A 49 -7.89 9.73 8.77
C VAL A 49 -9.22 10.31 8.28
N LYS A 50 -10.24 9.46 8.13
CA LYS A 50 -11.57 9.89 7.72
C LYS A 50 -12.23 10.83 8.72
N ALA A 51 -12.22 10.48 10.01
CA ALA A 51 -12.88 11.27 11.06
C ALA A 51 -12.23 12.65 11.25
N LYS A 52 -10.93 12.76 11.04
CA LYS A 52 -10.17 14.02 11.16
C LYS A 52 -9.99 14.77 9.84
N GLY A 53 -10.45 14.20 8.72
CA GLY A 53 -10.27 14.81 7.40
C GLY A 53 -8.81 14.90 6.96
N LEU A 54 -7.94 14.03 7.46
CA LEU A 54 -6.51 14.04 7.10
C LEU A 54 -6.33 13.66 5.63
N LYS A 55 -5.29 14.21 5.00
CA LYS A 55 -4.91 13.92 3.62
C LYS A 55 -3.61 13.13 3.64
N VAL A 56 -3.68 11.84 3.37
CA VAL A 56 -2.52 10.94 3.49
C VAL A 56 -2.08 10.47 2.11
N LEU A 57 -0.81 10.65 1.81
CA LEU A 57 -0.16 10.16 0.60
C LEU A 57 0.98 9.21 0.98
N ILE A 58 1.12 8.08 0.31
CA ILE A 58 2.20 7.11 0.56
C ILE A 58 2.90 6.84 -0.76
N LEU A 59 4.20 7.13 -0.85
CA LEU A 59 5.00 6.92 -2.06
C LEU A 59 5.79 5.61 -1.93
N ILE A 60 5.45 4.62 -2.75
CA ILE A 60 6.16 3.33 -2.74
C ILE A 60 7.18 3.32 -3.88
N GLU A 61 8.43 3.61 -3.54
CA GLU A 61 9.58 3.56 -4.43
C GLU A 61 10.49 2.36 -4.16
N GLY A 62 11.35 2.03 -5.13
CA GLY A 62 12.33 0.96 -4.98
C GLY A 62 12.67 0.27 -6.30
N ARG A 63 13.71 -0.57 -6.26
CA ARG A 63 14.19 -1.33 -7.43
C ARG A 63 13.13 -2.28 -7.97
N ASP A 64 13.33 -2.72 -9.21
CA ASP A 64 12.50 -3.76 -9.80
C ASP A 64 12.64 -5.07 -8.99
N ALA A 65 11.53 -5.78 -8.85
CA ALA A 65 11.40 -6.98 -8.00
C ALA A 65 11.68 -6.79 -6.50
N ALA A 66 11.78 -5.56 -5.98
CA ALA A 66 12.00 -5.30 -4.54
C ALA A 66 10.80 -5.63 -3.62
N GLY A 67 9.65 -6.04 -4.18
CA GLY A 67 8.47 -6.42 -3.41
C GLY A 67 7.42 -5.32 -3.19
N LYS A 68 7.50 -4.19 -3.90
CA LYS A 68 6.56 -3.05 -3.81
C LYS A 68 5.08 -3.47 -3.90
N GLY A 69 4.71 -4.16 -4.97
CA GLY A 69 3.33 -4.62 -5.17
C GLY A 69 2.86 -5.60 -4.09
N GLY A 70 3.76 -6.41 -3.53
CA GLY A 70 3.46 -7.28 -2.39
C GLY A 70 3.15 -6.48 -1.13
N ALA A 71 3.96 -5.46 -0.84
CA ALA A 71 3.73 -4.55 0.29
C ALA A 71 2.40 -3.79 0.14
N ILE A 72 2.14 -3.20 -1.03
CA ILE A 72 0.88 -2.50 -1.33
C ILE A 72 -0.31 -3.44 -1.14
N LYS A 73 -0.24 -4.67 -1.68
CA LYS A 73 -1.28 -5.68 -1.51
C LYS A 73 -1.61 -5.94 -0.05
N ARG A 74 -0.60 -6.02 0.83
CA ARG A 74 -0.79 -6.24 2.27
C ARG A 74 -1.33 -5.02 3.01
N LEU A 75 -0.93 -3.81 2.59
CA LEU A 75 -1.44 -2.56 3.16
C LEU A 75 -2.95 -2.42 2.89
N ILE A 76 -3.41 -2.70 1.67
CA ILE A 76 -4.79 -2.45 1.27
C ILE A 76 -5.74 -3.63 1.51
N GLU A 77 -5.22 -4.81 1.86
CA GLU A 77 -5.97 -6.09 1.93
C GLU A 77 -7.28 -6.01 2.71
N HIS A 78 -7.32 -5.21 3.78
CA HIS A 78 -8.46 -5.07 4.68
C HIS A 78 -8.93 -3.61 4.87
N LEU A 79 -8.39 -2.67 4.09
CA LEU A 79 -8.83 -1.27 4.12
C LEU A 79 -10.12 -1.08 3.32
N ASN A 80 -10.96 -0.13 3.73
CA ASN A 80 -12.15 0.23 2.98
C ASN A 80 -11.76 0.99 1.69
N PRO A 81 -12.13 0.53 0.48
CA PRO A 81 -11.72 1.17 -0.76
C PRO A 81 -12.31 2.58 -0.97
N ARG A 82 -13.37 2.96 -0.23
CA ARG A 82 -13.98 4.30 -0.37
C ARG A 82 -13.14 5.44 0.22
N GLY A 83 -12.10 5.13 0.98
CA GLY A 83 -11.17 6.12 1.55
C GLY A 83 -9.71 5.73 1.38
N CYS A 84 -9.42 4.73 0.56
CA CYS A 84 -8.07 4.26 0.27
C CYS A 84 -8.00 3.82 -1.19
N ARG A 85 -7.14 4.44 -1.99
CA ARG A 85 -6.92 4.06 -3.40
C ARG A 85 -5.45 3.96 -3.76
N VAL A 86 -5.16 3.08 -4.70
CA VAL A 86 -3.82 2.91 -5.27
C VAL A 86 -3.76 3.62 -6.62
N VAL A 87 -2.67 4.33 -6.87
CA VAL A 87 -2.37 5.02 -8.12
C VAL A 87 -1.13 4.37 -8.71
N ALA A 88 -1.31 3.70 -9.85
CA ALA A 88 -0.24 3.08 -10.61
C ALA A 88 -0.31 3.64 -12.03
N LEU A 89 0.40 4.75 -12.29
CA LEU A 89 0.37 5.39 -13.60
C LEU A 89 1.23 4.62 -14.61
N GLU A 90 0.69 4.42 -15.80
CA GLU A 90 1.47 3.92 -16.93
C GLU A 90 2.46 4.99 -17.44
N LYS A 91 3.25 4.61 -18.46
CA LYS A 91 4.11 5.57 -19.19
C LYS A 91 3.30 6.80 -19.63
N PRO A 92 3.87 8.02 -19.57
CA PRO A 92 3.16 9.20 -20.00
C PRO A 92 2.78 9.11 -21.48
N SER A 93 1.55 9.49 -21.79
CA SER A 93 1.06 9.70 -23.16
C SER A 93 1.81 10.85 -23.85
N ASP A 94 1.67 10.97 -25.17
CA ASP A 94 2.36 12.03 -25.91
C ASP A 94 1.92 13.44 -25.48
N VAL A 95 0.67 13.59 -25.02
CA VAL A 95 0.18 14.83 -24.43
C VAL A 95 0.77 15.07 -23.04
N GLU A 96 0.82 14.06 -22.18
CA GLU A 96 1.41 14.21 -20.82
C GLU A 96 2.90 14.53 -20.88
N LYS A 97 3.62 14.08 -21.92
CA LYS A 97 5.03 14.44 -22.13
C LYS A 97 5.24 15.94 -22.43
N THR A 98 4.25 16.62 -22.98
CA THR A 98 4.30 18.07 -23.24
C THR A 98 3.78 18.92 -22.08
N GLN A 99 3.20 18.28 -21.06
CA GLN A 99 2.71 18.94 -19.86
C GLN A 99 3.84 19.20 -18.86
N TRP A 100 3.53 20.01 -17.85
CA TRP A 100 4.39 20.09 -16.68
C TRP A 100 4.49 18.71 -16.00
N TYR A 101 5.68 18.28 -15.62
CA TYR A 101 5.94 16.90 -15.19
C TYR A 101 5.05 16.45 -14.01
N PHE A 102 4.83 17.33 -13.04
CA PHE A 102 4.01 17.02 -11.87
C PHE A 102 2.50 17.02 -12.16
N GLN A 103 2.05 17.58 -13.30
CA GLN A 103 0.64 17.80 -13.62
C GLN A 103 -0.21 16.52 -13.59
N ARG A 104 0.32 15.42 -14.11
CA ARG A 104 -0.40 14.13 -14.09
C ARG A 104 -0.52 13.54 -12.68
N TYR A 105 0.45 13.81 -11.81
CA TYR A 105 0.48 13.28 -10.45
C TYR A 105 -0.44 14.09 -9.52
N ILE A 106 -0.48 15.42 -9.67
CA ILE A 106 -1.31 16.29 -8.81
C ILE A 106 -2.80 15.99 -8.92
N ALA A 107 -3.25 15.51 -10.08
CA ALA A 107 -4.64 15.09 -10.30
C ALA A 107 -5.07 13.92 -9.39
N HIS A 108 -4.10 13.22 -8.79
CA HIS A 108 -4.33 12.07 -7.93
C HIS A 108 -4.01 12.31 -6.46
N LEU A 109 -3.69 13.54 -6.04
CA LEU A 109 -3.45 13.85 -4.62
C LEU A 109 -4.69 13.54 -3.74
N PRO A 110 -4.49 13.23 -2.45
CA PRO A 110 -5.59 12.92 -1.53
C PRO A 110 -6.45 14.15 -1.24
N SER A 111 -7.76 13.94 -1.23
CA SER A 111 -8.73 14.84 -0.60
C SER A 111 -8.90 14.53 0.90
N ALA A 112 -9.61 15.39 1.64
CA ALA A 112 -9.83 15.21 3.07
C ALA A 112 -10.44 13.84 3.39
N GLY A 113 -9.79 13.09 4.27
CA GLY A 113 -10.21 11.74 4.67
C GLY A 113 -9.75 10.62 3.73
N GLU A 114 -8.94 10.93 2.71
CA GLU A 114 -8.39 9.94 1.78
C GLU A 114 -6.96 9.51 2.16
N ILE A 115 -6.70 8.22 1.96
CA ILE A 115 -5.36 7.64 1.85
C ILE A 115 -5.13 7.33 0.38
N VAL A 116 -4.03 7.84 -0.17
CA VAL A 116 -3.63 7.56 -1.55
C VAL A 116 -2.25 6.92 -1.54
N ILE A 117 -2.11 5.77 -2.20
CA ILE A 117 -0.86 5.03 -2.29
C ILE A 117 -0.38 5.06 -3.73
N PHE A 118 0.80 5.60 -3.97
CA PHE A 118 1.44 5.66 -5.27
C PHE A 118 2.36 4.43 -5.44
N ASP A 119 2.06 3.56 -6.40
CA ASP A 119 2.99 2.53 -6.88
C ASP A 119 3.90 3.15 -7.94
N ARG A 120 5.08 3.59 -7.48
CA ARG A 120 5.90 4.62 -8.13
C ARG A 120 5.22 5.98 -8.17
N SER A 121 6.02 7.02 -8.34
CA SER A 121 5.61 8.41 -8.22
C SER A 121 6.37 9.31 -9.18
N TRP A 122 6.35 10.61 -8.92
CA TRP A 122 7.22 11.58 -9.58
C TRP A 122 8.71 11.24 -9.45
N TYR A 123 9.11 10.41 -8.48
CA TYR A 123 10.49 9.90 -8.37
C TYR A 123 10.91 8.96 -9.52
N ASN A 124 10.02 8.60 -10.44
CA ASN A 124 10.41 7.98 -11.72
C ASN A 124 11.52 8.79 -12.43
N ARG A 125 11.44 10.13 -12.39
CA ARG A 125 12.46 11.01 -12.96
C ARG A 125 13.76 11.06 -12.17
N ALA A 126 13.75 10.67 -10.90
CA ALA A 126 14.96 10.49 -10.10
C ALA A 126 15.68 9.16 -10.37
N GLY A 127 14.95 8.16 -10.88
CA GLY A 127 15.41 6.78 -10.96
C GLY A 127 15.45 6.23 -12.38
N VAL A 128 14.33 5.69 -12.84
CA VAL A 128 14.28 4.92 -14.09
C VAL A 128 14.43 5.78 -15.34
N GLU A 129 13.87 6.99 -15.37
CA GLU A 129 13.90 7.84 -16.56
C GLU A 129 15.33 8.21 -17.00
N PRO A 130 16.23 8.71 -16.13
CA PRO A 130 17.59 9.04 -16.56
C PRO A 130 18.42 7.81 -16.93
N VAL A 131 18.21 6.67 -16.27
CA VAL A 131 18.94 5.42 -16.54
C VAL A 131 18.56 4.84 -17.92
N MET A 132 17.28 4.92 -18.27
CA MET A 132 16.76 4.38 -19.54
C MET A 132 16.71 5.42 -20.68
N GLY A 133 17.10 6.68 -20.42
CA GLY A 133 17.05 7.75 -21.42
C GLY A 133 15.65 8.25 -21.75
N PHE A 134 14.68 8.13 -20.83
CA PHE A 134 13.31 8.64 -21.00
C PHE A 134 13.16 10.12 -20.64
N CYS A 135 14.18 10.73 -20.04
CA CYS A 135 14.27 12.16 -19.83
C CYS A 135 15.64 12.68 -20.26
N THR A 136 15.74 13.96 -20.58
CA THR A 136 17.03 14.61 -20.84
C THR A 136 17.81 14.82 -19.52
N PRO A 137 19.14 14.95 -19.56
CA PRO A 137 19.93 15.29 -18.38
C PRO A 137 19.47 16.59 -17.71
N GLN A 138 19.02 17.56 -18.52
CA GLN A 138 18.49 18.82 -18.03
C GLN A 138 17.16 18.62 -17.28
N GLN A 139 16.22 17.85 -17.84
CA GLN A 139 14.95 17.52 -17.18
C GLN A 139 15.15 16.80 -15.83
N HIS A 140 16.11 15.88 -15.75
CA HIS A 140 16.46 15.21 -14.50
C HIS A 140 17.00 16.21 -13.46
N LYS A 141 17.92 17.09 -13.86
CA LYS A 141 18.49 18.12 -12.98
C LYS A 141 17.43 19.12 -12.51
N ASP A 142 16.55 19.54 -13.40
CA ASP A 142 15.44 20.45 -13.06
C ASP A 142 14.47 19.79 -12.08
N PHE A 143 14.13 18.52 -12.30
CA PHE A 143 13.31 17.74 -11.37
C PHE A 143 13.93 17.66 -9.97
N LEU A 144 15.22 17.37 -9.84
CA LEU A 144 15.89 17.28 -8.54
C LEU A 144 15.89 18.61 -7.78
N ARG A 145 15.89 19.75 -8.50
CA ARG A 145 15.75 21.09 -7.92
C ARG A 145 14.31 21.38 -7.51
N GLU A 146 13.35 20.94 -8.31
CA GLU A 146 11.93 21.30 -8.17
C GLU A 146 11.16 20.40 -7.20
N VAL A 147 11.50 19.11 -7.11
CA VAL A 147 10.77 18.15 -6.28
C VAL A 147 10.66 18.58 -4.80
N PRO A 148 11.70 19.12 -4.14
CA PRO A 148 11.55 19.56 -2.75
C PRO A 148 10.62 20.78 -2.61
N LEU A 149 10.62 21.67 -3.61
CA LEU A 149 9.72 22.82 -3.63
C LEU A 149 8.27 22.38 -3.81
N PHE A 150 8.06 21.41 -4.71
CA PHE A 150 6.76 20.78 -4.93
C PHE A 150 6.25 20.07 -3.66
N GLU A 151 7.10 19.30 -3.00
CA GLU A 151 6.80 18.59 -1.75
C GLU A 151 6.51 19.55 -0.58
N ASN A 152 7.21 20.68 -0.51
CA ASN A 152 6.89 21.74 0.44
C ASN A 152 5.51 22.36 0.19
N MET A 153 5.13 22.58 -1.07
CA MET A 153 3.81 23.12 -1.40
C MET A 153 2.67 22.18 -0.98
N ILE A 154 2.82 20.87 -1.18
CA ILE A 154 1.80 19.89 -0.75
C ILE A 154 1.78 19.75 0.79
N SER A 155 2.94 19.76 1.44
CA SER A 155 3.05 19.68 2.90
C SER A 155 2.42 20.90 3.58
N ASN A 156 2.67 22.10 3.05
CA ASN A 156 2.03 23.34 3.50
C ASN A 156 0.51 23.34 3.29
N SER A 157 -0.02 22.43 2.47
CA SER A 157 -1.45 22.19 2.32
C SER A 157 -1.95 21.09 3.25
N ASP A 158 -1.25 20.71 4.31
CA ASP A 158 -1.64 19.63 5.24
C ASP A 158 -1.78 18.25 4.57
N ILE A 159 -1.08 18.00 3.46
CA ILE A 159 -0.92 16.65 2.93
C ILE A 159 0.26 16.00 3.66
N ILE A 160 -0.05 14.97 4.44
CA ILE A 160 0.94 14.16 5.13
C ILE A 160 1.40 13.10 4.13
N PHE A 161 2.70 13.09 3.79
CA PHE A 161 3.24 12.08 2.90
C PHE A 161 4.43 11.34 3.52
N PHE A 162 4.54 10.06 3.15
CA PHE A 162 5.54 9.10 3.61
C PHE A 162 6.22 8.41 2.44
#